data_AF-A0A5E7ZQ86-F1
#
_entry.id   AF-A0A5E7ZQ86-F1
#
_cell.length_a   1.000
_cell.length_b   1.000
_cell.length_c   1.000
_cell.angle_alpha   90.00
_cell.angle_beta   90.00
_cell.angle_gamma   90.00
#
_symmetry.space_group_name_H-M   'P 1'
#
loop_
_entity.id
_entity.type
_entity.pdbx_description
1 polymer ?
#
loop_
_entity_poly.entity_id
_entity_poly.type
_entity_poly.pdbx_seq_one_letter_code
_entity_poly.pdbx_strand_id
1 'polypeptide(L)'
;MVARRRPLLAAALLLLVAALCALGIWQIQRRTWKLALIAQVEHRLAAPPVAAPGPDRWPRIGTDHAYTRVRVEGTWRPVKPVLTQATTQLGGGFWVMAPLDTSRGFTVLINRGFVALEDKRDLTPPTGPVTVTGLLRLTEPKGGFLRDNVPSEGRWYSRDVAAITSAFRRCPHPSAASPLPPSPTGRGKGPAAAGGGKGKDSAMSEDCTERGMSSTAPYFIDADATPGQLVPRGGMTVVRFPNNHLVYAFTWFGLAALIAFMTWRVTRVRASA
;
A
#
# COMPACT_ATOMS: atom_id res chain seq x y z
N MET A 1 18.81 -21.10 53.89
CA MET A 1 17.90 -20.48 52.89
C MET A 1 18.34 -20.65 51.42
N VAL A 2 19.64 -20.77 51.11
CA VAL A 2 20.19 -20.87 49.74
C VAL A 2 19.88 -22.21 49.03
N ALA A 3 19.74 -23.33 49.75
CA ALA A 3 19.52 -24.65 49.16
C ALA A 3 18.13 -24.83 48.50
N ARG A 4 17.05 -24.28 49.09
CA ARG A 4 15.68 -24.38 48.56
C ARG A 4 15.42 -23.54 47.30
N ARG A 5 16.21 -22.49 47.05
CA ARG A 5 16.03 -21.59 45.88
C ARG A 5 16.62 -22.16 44.57
N ARG A 6 17.48 -23.17 44.67
CA ARG A 6 18.20 -23.79 43.54
C ARG A 6 17.33 -24.64 42.59
N PRO A 7 16.48 -25.57 43.08
CA PRO A 7 15.59 -26.33 42.18
C PRO A 7 14.56 -25.43 41.51
N LEU A 8 14.11 -24.37 42.19
CA LEU A 8 13.20 -23.37 41.62
C LEU A 8 13.85 -22.61 40.46
N LEU A 9 15.13 -22.24 40.57
CA LEU A 9 15.87 -21.60 39.47
C LEU A 9 16.06 -22.55 38.29
N ALA A 10 16.44 -23.81 38.52
CA ALA A 10 16.59 -24.79 37.45
C ALA A 10 15.25 -25.06 36.74
N ALA A 11 14.16 -25.19 37.51
CA ALA A 11 12.81 -25.31 36.95
C ALA A 11 12.42 -24.08 36.13
N ALA A 12 12.70 -22.86 36.62
CA ALA A 12 12.43 -21.62 35.89
C ALA A 12 13.23 -21.54 34.58
N LEU A 13 14.50 -21.97 34.57
CA LEU A 13 15.33 -22.01 33.36
C LEU A 13 14.83 -23.06 32.35
N LEU A 14 14.37 -24.22 32.81
CA LEU A 14 13.74 -25.22 31.95
C LEU A 14 12.42 -24.72 31.35
N LEU A 15 11.60 -24.02 32.13
CA LEU A 15 10.39 -23.36 31.63
C LEU A 15 10.71 -22.29 30.58
N LEU A 16 11.77 -21.51 30.80
CA LEU A 16 12.24 -20.52 29.82
C LEU A 16 12.69 -21.20 28.53
N VAL A 17 13.46 -22.29 28.61
CA VAL A 17 13.86 -23.09 27.43
C VAL A 17 12.63 -23.60 26.70
N ALA A 18 11.64 -24.15 27.40
CA ALA A 18 10.40 -24.62 26.79
C ALA A 18 9.64 -23.48 26.09
N ALA A 19 9.55 -22.30 26.69
CA ALA A 19 8.92 -21.13 26.10
C ALA A 19 9.66 -20.66 24.82
N LEU A 20 10.99 -20.62 24.84
CA LEU A 20 11.80 -20.25 23.67
C LEU A 20 11.66 -21.27 22.54
N CYS A 21 11.65 -22.56 22.85
CA CYS A 21 11.36 -23.62 21.86
C CYS A 21 9.96 -23.47 21.28
N ALA A 22 8.94 -23.17 22.11
CA ALA A 22 7.58 -22.91 21.64
C ALA A 22 7.52 -21.70 20.70
N LEU A 23 8.24 -20.62 21.01
CA LEU A 23 8.38 -19.47 20.12
C LEU A 23 9.08 -19.83 18.80
N GLY A 24 10.14 -20.65 18.83
CA GLY A 24 10.82 -21.14 17.64
C GLY A 24 9.90 -21.97 16.74
N ILE A 25 9.12 -22.89 17.32
CA ILE A 25 8.11 -23.70 16.61
C ILE A 25 7.04 -22.79 16.00
N TRP A 26 6.53 -21.83 16.76
CA TRP A 26 5.54 -20.87 16.28
C TRP A 26 6.06 -20.05 15.09
N GLN A 27 7.33 -19.62 15.10
CA GLN A 27 7.93 -18.92 13.96
C GLN A 27 7.99 -19.79 12.70
N ILE A 28 8.32 -21.10 12.82
CA ILE A 28 8.31 -22.02 11.69
C ILE A 28 6.88 -22.20 11.14
N GLN A 29 5.90 -22.45 12.01
CA GLN A 29 4.49 -22.57 11.62
C GLN A 29 4.01 -21.29 10.91
N ARG A 30 4.29 -20.12 11.51
CA ARG A 30 3.94 -18.83 10.93
C ARG A 30 4.60 -18.61 9.56
N ARG A 31 5.85 -19.06 9.39
CA ARG A 31 6.53 -19.04 8.08
C ARG A 31 5.79 -19.86 7.04
N THR A 32 5.37 -21.09 7.37
CA THR A 32 4.66 -21.96 6.41
C THR A 32 3.36 -21.34 5.93
N TRP A 33 2.57 -20.76 6.85
CA TRP A 33 1.36 -20.01 6.52
C TRP A 33 1.67 -18.80 5.62
N LYS A 34 2.73 -18.05 5.94
CA LYS A 34 3.14 -16.89 5.13
C LYS A 34 3.59 -17.28 3.73
N LEU A 35 4.32 -18.39 3.60
CA LEU A 35 4.74 -18.91 2.29
C LEU A 35 3.55 -19.32 1.43
N ALA A 36 2.54 -19.96 2.02
CA ALA A 36 1.31 -20.31 1.30
C ALA A 36 0.57 -19.05 0.79
N LEU A 37 0.51 -17.98 1.60
CA LEU A 37 -0.07 -16.70 1.18
C LEU A 37 0.72 -16.06 0.02
N ILE A 38 2.06 -16.05 0.12
CA ILE A 38 2.93 -15.53 -0.94
C ILE A 38 2.72 -16.32 -2.24
N ALA A 39 2.74 -17.65 -2.17
CA ALA A 39 2.52 -18.50 -3.33
C ALA A 39 1.15 -18.25 -4.00
N GLN A 40 0.10 -18.01 -3.20
CA GLN A 40 -1.22 -17.67 -3.73
C GLN A 40 -1.24 -16.31 -4.45
N VAL A 41 -0.48 -15.33 -3.95
CA VAL A 41 -0.34 -14.03 -4.63
C VAL A 41 0.50 -14.19 -5.90
N GLU A 42 1.62 -14.89 -5.84
CA GLU A 42 2.48 -15.17 -7.01
C GLU A 42 1.71 -15.91 -8.11
N HIS A 43 0.87 -16.88 -7.75
CA HIS A 43 -0.01 -17.56 -8.70
C HIS A 43 -0.97 -16.58 -9.40
N ARG A 44 -1.59 -15.65 -8.66
CA ARG A 44 -2.45 -14.60 -9.23
C ARG A 44 -1.68 -13.64 -10.14
N LEU A 45 -0.44 -13.31 -9.79
CA LEU A 45 0.45 -12.46 -10.60
C LEU A 45 0.91 -13.15 -11.89
N ALA A 46 1.02 -14.48 -11.91
CA ALA A 46 1.40 -15.24 -13.09
C ALA A 46 0.20 -15.61 -13.99
N ALA A 47 -1.02 -15.59 -13.45
CA ALA A 47 -2.22 -15.99 -14.18
C ALA A 47 -2.58 -15.03 -15.34
N PRO A 48 -3.20 -15.51 -16.43
CA PRO A 48 -3.75 -14.65 -17.47
C PRO A 48 -4.75 -13.63 -16.89
N PRO A 49 -4.77 -12.38 -17.39
CA PRO A 49 -5.71 -11.38 -16.93
C PRO A 49 -7.17 -11.78 -17.20
N VAL A 50 -8.01 -11.72 -16.17
CA VAL A 50 -9.46 -11.93 -16.27
C VAL A 50 -10.20 -10.61 -16.45
N ALA A 51 -11.47 -10.62 -16.83
CA ALA A 51 -12.25 -9.38 -16.90
C ALA A 51 -12.37 -8.71 -15.51
N ALA A 52 -12.23 -7.38 -15.46
CA ALA A 52 -12.37 -6.62 -14.22
C ALA A 52 -13.77 -6.86 -13.58
N PRO A 53 -13.87 -7.14 -12.27
CA PRO A 53 -15.15 -7.43 -11.62
C PRO A 53 -16.17 -6.28 -11.73
N GLY A 54 -17.36 -6.58 -12.26
CA GLY A 54 -18.46 -5.63 -12.37
C GLY A 54 -19.29 -5.52 -11.08
N PRO A 55 -20.33 -4.65 -11.06
CA PRO A 55 -21.18 -4.41 -9.89
C PRO A 55 -21.74 -5.67 -9.21
N ASP A 56 -22.07 -6.69 -10.01
CA ASP A 56 -22.56 -8.00 -9.57
C ASP A 56 -21.57 -8.77 -8.67
N ARG A 57 -20.27 -8.48 -8.78
CA ARG A 57 -19.18 -9.16 -8.06
C ARG A 57 -18.64 -8.34 -6.90
N TRP A 58 -18.92 -7.03 -6.84
CA TRP A 58 -18.35 -6.12 -5.84
C TRP A 58 -18.57 -6.54 -4.38
N PRO A 59 -19.74 -7.07 -3.96
CA PRO A 59 -19.93 -7.50 -2.57
C PRO A 59 -18.97 -8.60 -2.10
N ARG A 60 -18.32 -9.30 -3.04
CA ARG A 60 -17.37 -10.39 -2.75
C ARG A 60 -15.92 -9.94 -2.82
N ILE A 61 -15.63 -8.71 -3.26
CA ILE A 61 -14.26 -8.23 -3.42
C ILE A 61 -13.66 -7.96 -2.04
N GLY A 62 -12.60 -8.72 -1.72
CA GLY A 62 -11.86 -8.63 -0.47
C GLY A 62 -10.36 -8.84 -0.66
N THR A 63 -9.64 -9.05 0.44
CA THR A 63 -8.17 -9.23 0.45
C THR A 63 -7.70 -10.46 -0.33
N ASP A 64 -8.57 -11.45 -0.46
CA ASP A 64 -8.42 -12.64 -1.29
C ASP A 64 -8.45 -12.33 -2.81
N HIS A 65 -8.97 -11.16 -3.21
CA HIS A 65 -8.98 -10.70 -4.60
C HIS A 65 -7.84 -9.73 -4.95
N ALA A 66 -7.11 -9.22 -3.94
CA ALA A 66 -5.99 -8.32 -4.17
C ALA A 66 -4.93 -8.97 -5.09
N TYR A 67 -4.30 -8.17 -5.95
CA TYR A 67 -3.27 -8.63 -6.90
C TYR A 67 -3.77 -9.61 -7.98
N THR A 68 -5.07 -9.83 -8.13
CA THR A 68 -5.61 -10.54 -9.29
C THR A 68 -5.34 -9.72 -10.55
N ARG A 69 -4.80 -10.38 -11.59
CA ARG A 69 -4.61 -9.76 -12.92
C ARG A 69 -5.95 -9.54 -13.58
N VAL A 70 -6.23 -8.30 -13.93
CA VAL A 70 -7.50 -7.89 -14.55
C VAL A 70 -7.26 -7.12 -15.85
N ARG A 71 -8.20 -7.25 -16.77
CA ARG A 71 -8.32 -6.47 -18.01
C ARG A 71 -9.65 -5.74 -18.01
N VAL A 72 -9.61 -4.48 -18.43
CA VAL A 72 -10.78 -3.63 -18.60
C VAL A 72 -10.68 -2.85 -19.89
N GLU A 73 -11.81 -2.69 -20.57
CA GLU A 73 -11.94 -1.88 -21.77
C GLU A 73 -12.88 -0.72 -21.48
N GLY A 74 -12.59 0.44 -22.05
CA GLY A 74 -13.36 1.64 -21.79
C GLY A 74 -12.77 2.88 -22.45
N THR A 75 -13.27 4.02 -22.04
CA THR A 75 -12.82 5.33 -22.50
C THR A 75 -12.41 6.16 -21.28
N TRP A 76 -11.27 6.85 -21.39
CA TRP A 76 -10.85 7.76 -20.34
C TRP A 76 -11.81 8.94 -20.23
N ARG A 77 -12.14 9.35 -19.01
CA ARG A 77 -12.77 10.66 -18.83
C ARG A 77 -11.70 11.75 -19.06
N PRO A 78 -11.99 12.80 -19.84
CA PRO A 78 -11.03 13.86 -20.14
C PRO A 78 -10.93 14.86 -18.97
N VAL A 79 -10.61 14.35 -17.78
CA VAL A 79 -10.46 15.12 -16.55
C VAL A 79 -9.03 15.03 -16.03
N LYS A 80 -8.56 16.09 -15.38
CA LYS A 80 -7.24 16.06 -14.74
C LYS A 80 -7.22 14.95 -13.67
N PRO A 81 -6.19 14.08 -13.67
CA PRO A 81 -6.12 12.97 -12.72
C PRO A 81 -5.86 13.47 -11.29
N VAL A 82 -6.21 12.64 -10.31
CA VAL A 82 -5.81 12.84 -8.92
C VAL A 82 -4.40 12.33 -8.72
N LEU A 83 -3.55 13.14 -8.07
CA LEU A 83 -2.16 12.82 -7.78
C LEU A 83 -2.01 12.44 -6.31
N THR A 84 -1.81 11.14 -6.03
CA THR A 84 -1.60 10.65 -4.67
C THR A 84 -0.12 10.53 -4.39
N GLN A 85 0.35 11.10 -3.28
CA GLN A 85 1.77 11.11 -2.90
C GLN A 85 2.35 9.69 -2.88
N ALA A 86 3.53 9.54 -3.46
CA ALA A 86 4.24 8.28 -3.54
C ALA A 86 5.74 8.47 -3.29
N THR A 87 6.36 7.44 -2.72
CA THR A 87 7.82 7.32 -2.66
C THR A 87 8.19 5.99 -3.29
N THR A 88 9.00 6.04 -4.33
CA THR A 88 9.45 4.86 -5.07
C THR A 88 10.97 4.82 -5.08
N GLN A 89 11.55 3.81 -5.73
CA GLN A 89 13.00 3.77 -5.98
C GLN A 89 13.49 4.93 -6.87
N LEU A 90 12.59 5.60 -7.60
CA LEU A 90 12.89 6.78 -8.40
C LEU A 90 12.83 8.09 -7.60
N GLY A 91 12.56 8.02 -6.30
CA GLY A 91 12.40 9.19 -5.43
C GLY A 91 10.94 9.52 -5.11
N GLY A 92 10.72 10.76 -4.66
CA GLY A 92 9.40 11.28 -4.33
C GLY A 92 8.62 11.72 -5.57
N GLY A 93 7.31 11.54 -5.55
CA GLY A 93 6.43 11.93 -6.64
C GLY A 93 4.99 11.54 -6.37
N PHE A 94 4.27 11.14 -7.41
CA PHE A 94 2.84 10.87 -7.35
C PHE A 94 2.42 9.65 -8.17
N TRP A 95 1.44 8.91 -7.66
CA TRP A 95 0.62 8.00 -8.48
C TRP A 95 -0.47 8.80 -9.20
N VAL A 96 -0.68 8.47 -10.47
CA VAL A 96 -1.62 9.18 -11.35
C VAL A 96 -2.94 8.41 -11.44
N MET A 97 -3.94 8.84 -10.67
CA MET A 97 -5.25 8.20 -10.57
C MET A 97 -6.23 8.83 -11.56
N ALA A 98 -6.65 8.08 -12.57
CA ALA A 98 -7.59 8.54 -13.60
C ALA A 98 -8.84 7.64 -13.67
N PRO A 99 -10.05 8.20 -13.82
CA PRO A 99 -11.25 7.41 -14.01
C PRO A 99 -11.39 6.92 -15.45
N LEU A 100 -11.71 5.63 -15.60
CA LEU A 100 -12.01 4.98 -16.86
C LEU A 100 -13.48 4.54 -16.84
N ASP A 101 -14.27 5.05 -17.78
CA ASP A 101 -15.64 4.58 -18.00
C ASP A 101 -15.58 3.31 -18.84
N THR A 102 -15.98 2.19 -18.25
CA THR A 102 -15.87 0.89 -18.89
C THR A 102 -16.94 0.68 -19.96
N SER A 103 -16.65 -0.12 -20.97
CA SER A 103 -17.63 -0.57 -21.98
C SER A 103 -18.79 -1.38 -21.37
N ARG A 104 -18.63 -1.83 -20.11
CA ARG A 104 -19.62 -2.59 -19.33
C ARG A 104 -20.51 -1.72 -18.42
N GLY A 105 -20.45 -0.39 -18.56
CA GLY A 105 -21.40 0.53 -17.91
C GLY A 105 -21.09 0.88 -16.44
N PHE A 106 -19.86 0.62 -15.97
CA PHE A 106 -19.37 1.09 -14.66
C PHE A 106 -18.07 1.88 -14.81
N THR A 107 -17.69 2.65 -13.79
CA THR A 107 -16.43 3.40 -13.78
C THR A 107 -15.42 2.68 -12.88
N VAL A 108 -14.15 2.64 -13.27
CA VAL A 108 -13.05 2.13 -12.44
C VAL A 108 -11.93 3.16 -12.37
N LEU A 109 -11.33 3.33 -11.19
CA LEU A 109 -10.12 4.14 -11.06
C LEU A 109 -8.92 3.33 -11.51
N ILE A 110 -8.09 3.92 -12.36
CA ILE A 110 -6.83 3.35 -12.81
C ILE A 110 -5.69 4.19 -12.25
N ASN A 111 -4.78 3.57 -11.52
CA ASN A 111 -3.44 4.13 -11.33
C ASN A 111 -2.64 3.90 -12.61
N ARG A 112 -2.47 4.96 -13.41
CA ARG A 112 -1.77 4.92 -14.70
C ARG A 112 -0.25 4.82 -14.56
N GLY A 113 0.28 5.01 -13.35
CA GLY A 113 1.71 4.93 -13.07
C GLY A 113 2.24 6.08 -12.24
N PHE A 114 3.57 6.12 -12.12
CA PHE A 114 4.30 7.10 -11.33
C PHE A 114 4.75 8.30 -12.16
N VAL A 115 4.70 9.49 -11.57
CA VAL A 115 5.29 10.73 -12.08
C VAL A 115 6.15 11.37 -10.99
N ALA A 116 7.34 11.86 -11.35
CA ALA A 116 8.25 12.51 -10.42
C ALA A 116 7.72 13.89 -9.98
N LEU A 117 8.14 14.39 -8.82
CA LEU A 117 7.66 15.65 -8.25
C LEU A 117 7.92 16.86 -9.16
N GLU A 118 9.07 16.85 -9.83
CA GLU A 118 9.53 17.91 -10.73
C GLU A 118 8.81 17.91 -12.09
N ASP A 119 8.09 16.84 -12.42
CA ASP A 119 7.43 16.70 -13.72
C ASP A 119 6.06 17.38 -13.71
N LYS A 120 5.98 18.49 -14.46
CA LYS A 120 4.79 19.37 -14.53
C LYS A 120 3.97 19.19 -15.80
N ARG A 121 4.18 18.09 -16.55
CA ARG A 121 3.42 17.86 -17.79
C ARG A 121 1.93 17.74 -17.52
N ASP A 122 1.12 17.99 -18.53
CA ASP A 122 -0.30 17.66 -18.47
C ASP A 122 -0.46 16.14 -18.44
N LEU A 123 -1.19 15.65 -17.43
CA LEU A 123 -1.43 14.23 -17.19
C LEU A 123 -2.86 13.83 -17.56
N THR A 124 -3.63 14.74 -18.16
CA THR A 124 -4.94 14.45 -18.72
C THR A 124 -4.83 13.25 -19.66
N PRO A 125 -5.65 12.21 -19.47
CA PRO A 125 -5.55 11.00 -20.28
C PRO A 125 -5.96 11.26 -21.74
N PRO A 126 -5.39 10.50 -22.70
CA PRO A 126 -5.76 10.63 -24.11
C PRO A 126 -7.23 10.26 -24.32
N THR A 127 -7.84 10.83 -25.37
CA THR A 127 -9.21 10.51 -25.77
C THR A 127 -9.28 9.20 -26.55
N GLY A 128 -10.45 8.56 -26.55
CA GLY A 128 -10.72 7.34 -27.30
C GLY A 128 -10.71 6.05 -26.47
N PRO A 129 -11.05 4.92 -27.11
CA PRO A 129 -11.13 3.62 -26.44
C PRO A 129 -9.73 3.11 -26.07
N VAL A 130 -9.64 2.45 -24.92
CA VAL A 130 -8.41 1.85 -24.40
C VAL A 130 -8.71 0.51 -23.75
N THR A 131 -7.75 -0.41 -23.86
CA THR A 131 -7.69 -1.63 -23.06
C THR A 131 -6.60 -1.49 -22.02
N VAL A 132 -6.98 -1.54 -20.74
CA VAL A 132 -6.04 -1.49 -19.61
C VAL A 132 -5.92 -2.88 -19.01
N THR A 133 -4.68 -3.36 -18.88
CA THR A 133 -4.35 -4.57 -18.10
C THR A 133 -3.56 -4.14 -16.87
N GLY A 134 -3.82 -4.78 -15.73
CA GLY A 134 -3.12 -4.45 -14.49
C GLY A 134 -3.53 -5.32 -13.32
N LEU A 135 -3.19 -4.86 -12.11
CA LEU A 135 -3.47 -5.55 -10.85
C LEU A 135 -4.65 -4.91 -10.13
N LEU A 136 -5.62 -5.72 -9.71
CA LEU A 136 -6.68 -5.28 -8.82
C LEU A 136 -6.10 -4.93 -7.45
N ARG A 137 -6.42 -3.73 -6.96
CA ARG A 137 -6.02 -3.20 -5.66
C ARG A 137 -7.25 -2.76 -4.88
N LEU A 138 -7.32 -3.16 -3.62
CA LEU A 138 -8.37 -2.67 -2.74
C LEU A 138 -8.17 -1.19 -2.45
N THR A 139 -9.28 -0.49 -2.22
CA THR A 139 -9.25 0.89 -1.72
C THR A 139 -8.37 1.00 -0.47
N GLU A 140 -7.66 2.12 -0.34
CA GLU A 140 -6.76 2.42 0.78
C GLU A 140 -7.38 3.56 1.61
N PRO A 141 -8.45 3.31 2.40
CA PRO A 141 -9.14 4.34 3.15
C PRO A 141 -8.32 4.79 4.36
N LYS A 142 -8.65 5.98 4.90
CA LYS A 142 -8.03 6.60 6.10
C LYS A 142 -6.67 7.29 5.88
N GLY A 143 -6.32 7.64 4.63
CA GLY A 143 -5.12 8.42 4.39
C GLY A 143 -3.82 7.61 4.35
N GLY A 144 -2.72 8.32 4.14
CA GLY A 144 -1.37 7.76 4.25
C GLY A 144 -0.91 7.70 5.72
N PHE A 145 0.31 7.23 5.97
CA PHE A 145 0.88 7.18 7.32
C PHE A 145 0.80 8.56 8.00
N LEU A 146 -0.02 8.65 9.06
CA LEU A 146 -0.27 9.87 9.85
C LEU A 146 -0.85 11.07 9.07
N ARG A 147 -1.39 10.88 7.86
CA ARG A 147 -1.87 11.99 7.01
C ARG A 147 -3.16 11.64 6.28
N ASP A 148 -4.23 12.36 6.61
CA ASP A 148 -5.52 12.24 5.92
C ASP A 148 -5.51 12.98 4.59
N ASN A 149 -6.23 12.46 3.58
CA ASN A 149 -6.45 13.19 2.34
C ASN A 149 -7.14 14.53 2.66
N VAL A 150 -6.77 15.58 1.93
CA VAL A 150 -7.39 16.91 2.00
C VAL A 150 -7.96 17.26 0.63
N PRO A 151 -9.11 16.68 0.24
CA PRO A 151 -9.64 16.81 -1.11
C PRO A 151 -9.96 18.24 -1.51
N SER A 152 -10.35 19.10 -0.56
CA SER A 152 -10.61 20.53 -0.80
C SER A 152 -9.39 21.30 -1.31
N GLU A 153 -8.18 20.81 -0.99
CA GLU A 153 -6.91 21.41 -1.40
C GLU A 153 -6.19 20.57 -2.47
N GLY A 154 -6.81 19.50 -2.98
CA GLY A 154 -6.18 18.59 -3.94
C GLY A 154 -5.02 17.77 -3.37
N ARG A 155 -4.85 17.70 -2.04
CA ARG A 155 -3.75 16.93 -1.41
C ARG A 155 -4.20 15.51 -1.10
N TRP A 156 -3.52 14.53 -1.67
CA TRP A 156 -3.85 13.11 -1.51
C TRP A 156 -2.65 12.31 -1.05
N TYR A 157 -2.84 11.49 -0.02
CA TYR A 157 -1.81 10.64 0.59
C TYR A 157 -2.12 9.15 0.50
N SER A 158 -3.33 8.81 0.04
CA SER A 158 -3.80 7.44 -0.15
C SER A 158 -4.67 7.33 -1.39
N ARG A 159 -4.75 6.12 -1.95
CA ARG A 159 -5.62 5.79 -3.08
C ARG A 159 -6.99 5.36 -2.57
N ASP A 160 -7.63 6.26 -1.82
CA ASP A 160 -8.99 6.07 -1.32
C ASP A 160 -9.99 6.26 -2.46
N VAL A 161 -10.56 5.16 -2.92
CA VAL A 161 -11.46 5.13 -4.08
C VAL A 161 -12.69 5.99 -3.85
N ALA A 162 -13.29 5.94 -2.66
CA ALA A 162 -14.53 6.67 -2.38
C ALA A 162 -14.27 8.17 -2.29
N ALA A 163 -13.19 8.57 -1.62
CA ALA A 163 -12.80 9.97 -1.52
C ALA A 163 -12.41 10.56 -2.88
N ILE A 164 -11.60 9.85 -3.68
CA ILE A 164 -11.18 10.27 -5.02
C ILE A 164 -12.40 10.37 -5.96
N THR A 165 -13.27 9.36 -5.97
CA THR A 165 -14.52 9.38 -6.76
C THR A 165 -15.38 10.59 -6.39
N SER A 166 -15.51 10.88 -5.09
CA SER A 166 -16.26 12.05 -4.63
C SER A 166 -15.64 13.37 -5.09
N ALA A 167 -14.31 13.44 -5.22
CA ALA A 167 -13.63 14.62 -5.76
C ALA A 167 -13.87 14.80 -7.26
N PHE A 168 -13.90 13.69 -8.04
CA PHE A 168 -14.29 13.72 -9.46
C PHE A 168 -15.77 14.04 -9.69
N ARG A 169 -16.61 13.97 -8.66
CA ARG A 169 -18.02 14.41 -8.75
C ARG A 169 -18.21 15.89 -8.43
N ARG A 170 -17.23 16.55 -7.81
CA ARG A 170 -17.28 17.99 -7.49
C ARG A 170 -16.67 18.82 -8.60
N CYS A 171 -17.36 19.84 -9.07
CA CYS A 171 -16.82 20.84 -10.00
C CYS A 171 -16.66 22.19 -9.26
N PRO A 172 -15.54 22.93 -9.44
CA PRO A 172 -14.34 22.52 -10.19
C PRO A 172 -13.58 21.38 -9.48
N HIS A 173 -12.97 20.48 -10.25
CA HIS A 173 -12.16 19.41 -9.67
C HIS A 173 -10.91 20.02 -9.00
N PRO A 174 -10.67 19.78 -7.70
CA PRO A 174 -9.45 20.23 -7.03
C PRO A 174 -8.25 19.42 -7.54
N SER A 175 -7.69 19.86 -8.66
CA SER A 175 -6.49 19.30 -9.28
C SER A 175 -5.29 20.17 -8.91
N ALA A 176 -4.83 20.07 -7.68
CA ALA A 176 -3.57 20.70 -7.30
C ALA A 176 -2.66 19.69 -6.62
N ALA A 177 -1.56 19.34 -7.29
CA ALA A 177 -0.34 18.96 -6.61
C ALA A 177 0.18 20.19 -5.86
N SER A 178 -0.43 20.53 -4.72
CA SER A 178 0.17 21.54 -3.84
C SER A 178 1.57 21.06 -3.45
N PRO A 179 2.57 21.95 -3.42
CA PRO A 179 3.91 21.58 -3.01
C PRO A 179 3.86 20.90 -1.64
N LEU A 180 4.64 19.83 -1.51
CA LEU A 180 4.81 19.13 -0.25
C LEU A 180 5.13 20.16 0.85
N PRO A 181 4.49 20.10 2.03
CA PRO A 181 5.05 20.79 3.17
C PRO A 181 6.48 20.28 3.37
N PRO A 182 7.45 21.14 3.73
CA PRO A 182 8.81 20.70 3.99
C PRO A 182 8.79 19.59 5.04
N SER A 183 9.64 18.58 4.87
CA SER A 183 9.89 17.57 5.91
C SER A 183 10.13 18.27 7.25
N PRO A 184 9.63 17.75 8.38
CA PRO A 184 9.92 18.30 9.70
C PRO A 184 11.35 17.94 10.09
N THR A 185 12.34 18.53 9.42
CA THR A 185 13.71 18.62 9.92
C THR A 185 13.83 19.94 10.66
N GLY A 186 13.89 19.88 11.99
CA GLY A 186 14.29 21.02 12.81
C GLY A 186 13.23 21.45 13.81
N ARG A 187 13.54 21.17 15.08
CA ARG A 187 12.92 21.71 16.28
C ARG A 187 13.02 23.25 16.26
N GLY A 188 11.89 23.95 16.20
CA GLY A 188 11.85 25.42 16.34
C GLY A 188 10.42 25.95 16.43
N LYS A 189 10.01 26.38 17.64
CA LYS A 189 8.78 27.13 17.90
C LYS A 189 8.86 28.54 17.28
N GLY A 190 7.80 29.00 16.62
CA GLY A 190 7.59 30.40 16.21
C GLY A 190 6.23 30.59 15.54
N PRO A 191 5.51 31.71 15.76
CA PRO A 191 4.05 31.76 15.64
C PRO A 191 3.55 32.02 14.22
N ALA A 192 2.26 31.69 14.05
CA ALA A 192 1.44 31.89 12.86
C ALA A 192 1.55 33.30 12.27
N ALA A 193 1.76 33.36 10.95
CA ALA A 193 1.54 34.56 10.16
C ALA A 193 0.48 34.26 9.10
N ALA A 194 -0.70 34.85 9.28
CA ALA A 194 -1.69 35.01 8.25
C ALA A 194 -1.16 35.98 7.20
N GLY A 195 -1.11 35.55 5.94
CA GLY A 195 -0.71 36.38 4.81
C GLY A 195 -1.61 36.10 3.62
N GLY A 196 -2.67 36.88 3.48
CA GLY A 196 -3.55 36.88 2.32
C GLY A 196 -2.82 37.42 1.10
N GLY A 197 -2.72 36.60 0.05
CA GLY A 197 -2.26 37.00 -1.27
C GLY A 197 -3.36 36.78 -2.30
N LYS A 198 -4.08 37.85 -2.65
CA LYS A 198 -4.96 37.91 -3.82
C LYS A 198 -4.09 37.74 -5.08
N GLY A 199 -4.30 36.65 -5.81
CA GLY A 199 -3.63 36.33 -7.06
C GLY A 199 -4.63 35.96 -8.15
N LYS A 200 -5.12 37.00 -8.85
CA LYS A 200 -5.72 37.05 -10.19
C LYS A 200 -6.42 35.79 -10.73
N ASP A 201 -7.74 35.90 -10.72
CA ASP A 201 -8.69 35.23 -11.61
C ASP A 201 -8.14 35.15 -13.04
N SER A 202 -7.72 33.96 -13.44
CA SER A 202 -7.23 33.68 -14.80
C SER A 202 -7.89 32.40 -15.28
N ALA A 203 -8.94 32.56 -16.07
CA ALA A 203 -9.61 31.54 -16.87
C ALA A 203 -10.19 30.34 -16.09
N MET A 204 -11.38 30.56 -15.54
CA MET A 204 -12.39 29.52 -15.35
C MET A 204 -12.55 28.75 -16.68
N SER A 205 -12.08 27.51 -16.76
CA SER A 205 -12.47 26.64 -17.88
C SER A 205 -13.87 26.15 -17.60
N GLU A 206 -14.83 26.90 -18.16
CA GLU A 206 -16.23 26.55 -18.27
C GLU A 206 -16.35 25.33 -19.18
N ASP A 207 -16.46 24.14 -18.59
CA ASP A 207 -17.42 23.09 -18.96
C ASP A 207 -17.08 21.79 -18.21
N CYS A 208 -17.38 21.76 -16.91
CA CYS A 208 -17.47 20.53 -16.13
C CYS A 208 -18.94 20.12 -16.10
N THR A 209 -19.57 19.95 -17.28
CA THR A 209 -20.90 19.35 -17.36
C THR A 209 -20.85 18.04 -16.57
N GLU A 210 -21.72 17.93 -15.57
CA GLU A 210 -21.92 16.75 -14.73
C GLU A 210 -22.29 15.54 -15.59
N ARG A 211 -21.33 14.95 -16.32
CA ARG A 211 -21.46 13.56 -16.75
C ARG A 211 -21.31 12.77 -15.48
N GLY A 212 -22.41 12.52 -14.77
CA GLY A 212 -22.42 11.75 -13.54
C GLY A 212 -21.54 10.51 -13.70
N MET A 213 -20.60 10.31 -12.78
CA MET A 213 -19.86 9.04 -12.76
C MET A 213 -20.87 7.92 -12.57
N SER A 214 -20.83 6.95 -13.49
CA SER A 214 -21.56 5.69 -13.30
C SER A 214 -21.13 5.03 -11.98
N SER A 215 -21.82 3.95 -11.58
CA SER A 215 -21.43 3.20 -10.38
C SER A 215 -19.93 2.91 -10.42
N THR A 216 -19.20 3.35 -9.39
CA THR A 216 -17.75 3.25 -9.37
C THR A 216 -17.32 2.02 -8.60
N ALA A 217 -16.42 1.22 -9.17
CA ALA A 217 -15.89 0.03 -8.53
C ALA A 217 -15.25 0.35 -7.17
N PRO A 218 -15.43 -0.46 -6.11
CA PRO A 218 -14.85 -0.22 -4.78
C PRO A 218 -13.36 -0.60 -4.69
N TYR A 219 -12.70 -0.74 -5.84
CA TYR A 219 -11.31 -1.11 -6.01
C TYR A 219 -10.72 -0.24 -7.13
N PHE A 220 -9.39 -0.19 -7.23
CA PHE A 220 -8.70 0.43 -8.35
C PHE A 220 -7.80 -0.59 -9.05
N ILE A 221 -7.31 -0.24 -10.23
CA ILE A 221 -6.38 -1.08 -11.01
C ILE A 221 -5.04 -0.35 -11.09
N ASP A 222 -3.97 -1.00 -10.62
CA ASP A 222 -2.60 -0.58 -10.93
C ASP A 222 -2.24 -1.06 -12.33
N ALA A 223 -2.13 -0.15 -13.29
CA ALA A 223 -1.86 -0.49 -14.69
C ALA A 223 -0.45 -1.10 -14.85
N ASP A 224 -0.36 -2.10 -15.71
CA ASP A 224 0.92 -2.63 -16.19
C ASP A 224 1.71 -1.53 -16.94
N ALA A 225 2.99 -1.78 -17.18
CA ALA A 225 3.80 -0.89 -18.00
C ALA A 225 3.33 -0.94 -19.47
N THR A 226 3.03 0.22 -20.05
CA THR A 226 2.76 0.34 -21.49
C THR A 226 4.08 0.48 -22.24
N PRO A 227 4.40 -0.37 -23.23
CA PRO A 227 5.61 -0.24 -24.04
C PRO A 227 5.71 1.16 -24.67
N GLY A 228 6.88 1.80 -24.56
CA GLY A 228 7.13 3.15 -25.11
C GLY A 228 6.55 4.32 -24.30
N GLN A 229 5.69 4.08 -23.30
CA GLN A 229 5.15 5.14 -22.45
C GLN A 229 6.12 5.46 -21.31
N LEU A 230 6.74 6.64 -21.36
CA LEU A 230 7.74 7.05 -20.36
C LEU A 230 7.15 7.72 -19.12
N VAL A 231 6.01 8.42 -19.24
CA VAL A 231 5.31 9.08 -18.12
C VAL A 231 3.80 9.09 -18.40
N PRO A 232 2.93 8.78 -17.43
CA PRO A 232 3.27 8.12 -16.15
C PRO A 232 3.91 6.76 -16.39
N ARG A 233 4.86 6.37 -15.52
CA ARG A 233 5.54 5.07 -15.58
C ARG A 233 4.64 4.00 -14.96
N GLY A 234 3.96 3.23 -15.80
CA GLY A 234 3.16 2.08 -15.38
C GLY A 234 4.03 0.92 -14.86
N GLY A 235 3.39 -0.10 -14.28
CA GLY A 235 4.09 -1.32 -13.82
C GLY A 235 5.04 -1.13 -12.61
N MET A 236 4.96 0.01 -11.94
CA MET A 236 5.81 0.36 -10.79
C MET A 236 5.33 -0.25 -9.45
N THR A 237 4.26 -1.05 -9.47
CA THR A 237 3.72 -1.70 -8.26
C THR A 237 4.64 -2.83 -7.82
N VAL A 238 5.45 -2.57 -6.78
CA VAL A 238 6.33 -3.58 -6.21
C VAL A 238 5.56 -4.46 -5.23
N VAL A 239 5.27 -5.70 -5.63
CA VAL A 239 4.67 -6.71 -4.74
C VAL A 239 5.78 -7.49 -4.05
N ARG A 240 6.14 -7.09 -2.83
CA ARG A 240 7.13 -7.79 -1.99
C ARG A 240 6.57 -8.06 -0.61
N PHE A 241 6.75 -9.30 -0.13
CA PHE A 241 6.36 -9.72 1.20
C PHE A 241 7.61 -10.08 2.01
N PRO A 242 8.02 -9.25 2.99
CA PRO A 242 9.18 -9.56 3.83
C PRO A 242 8.98 -10.88 4.59
N ASN A 243 9.99 -11.75 4.70
CA ASN A 243 9.86 -13.04 5.40
C ASN A 243 11.09 -13.37 6.26
N ASN A 244 11.13 -12.84 7.48
CA ASN A 244 12.26 -13.02 8.42
C ASN A 244 12.02 -14.15 9.46
N HIS A 245 10.94 -14.91 9.33
CA HIS A 245 10.51 -15.90 10.33
C HIS A 245 11.55 -17.01 10.58
N LEU A 246 12.29 -17.42 9.54
CA LEU A 246 13.34 -18.43 9.69
C LEU A 246 14.52 -17.92 10.53
N VAL A 247 14.94 -16.67 10.30
CA VAL A 247 16.00 -16.02 11.08
C VAL A 247 15.59 -15.96 12.55
N TYR A 248 14.37 -15.53 12.84
CA TYR A 248 13.85 -15.51 14.22
C TYR A 248 13.74 -16.91 14.83
N ALA A 249 13.32 -17.92 14.07
CA ALA A 249 13.29 -19.29 14.57
C ALA A 249 14.69 -19.74 15.03
N PHE A 250 15.73 -19.49 14.23
CA PHE A 250 17.12 -19.77 14.63
C PHE A 250 17.54 -19.00 15.88
N THR A 251 17.16 -17.72 16.00
CA THR A 251 17.43 -16.94 17.23
C THR A 251 16.81 -17.60 18.46
N TRP A 252 15.54 -17.99 18.40
CA TRP A 252 14.85 -18.59 19.55
C TRP A 252 15.42 -19.96 19.94
N PHE A 253 15.69 -20.82 18.97
CA PHE A 253 16.33 -22.12 19.25
C PHE A 253 17.77 -21.98 19.74
N GLY A 254 18.53 -21.02 19.19
CA GLY A 254 19.90 -20.73 19.64
C GLY A 254 19.93 -20.27 21.11
N LEU A 255 19.03 -19.37 21.50
CA LEU A 255 18.89 -18.94 22.90
C LEU A 255 18.46 -20.09 23.81
N ALA A 256 17.50 -20.91 23.37
CA ALA A 256 17.06 -22.09 24.12
C ALA A 256 18.22 -23.08 24.36
N ALA A 257 19.01 -23.37 23.33
CA ALA A 257 20.16 -24.27 23.41
C ALA A 257 21.24 -23.72 24.35
N LEU A 258 21.55 -22.42 24.28
CA LEU A 258 22.54 -21.79 25.14
C LEU A 258 22.12 -21.86 26.62
N ILE A 259 20.86 -21.54 26.93
CA ILE A 259 20.34 -21.59 28.30
C ILE A 259 20.31 -23.03 28.82
N ALA A 260 19.89 -23.99 28.01
CA ALA A 260 19.92 -25.41 28.36
C ALA A 260 21.34 -25.89 28.65
N PHE A 261 22.30 -25.55 27.79
CA PHE A 261 23.71 -25.89 27.97
C PHE A 261 24.30 -25.29 29.25
N MET A 262 24.04 -24.00 29.53
CA MET A 262 24.51 -23.34 30.75
C MET A 262 23.88 -23.95 32.00
N THR A 263 22.59 -24.28 31.96
CA THR A 263 21.88 -24.95 33.05
C THR A 263 22.48 -26.34 33.32
N TRP A 264 22.77 -27.11 32.26
CA TRP A 264 23.43 -28.41 32.35
C TRP A 264 24.86 -28.31 32.90
N ARG A 265 25.69 -27.38 32.37
CA ARG A 265 27.07 -27.15 32.85
C ARG A 265 27.11 -26.85 34.34
N VAL A 266 26.28 -25.91 34.80
CA VAL A 266 26.25 -25.48 36.20
C VAL A 266 25.76 -26.60 37.13
N THR A 267 24.81 -27.42 36.68
CA THR A 267 24.28 -28.54 37.48
C THR A 267 25.21 -29.75 37.48
N ARG A 268 25.90 -30.06 36.37
CA ARG A 268 26.89 -31.16 36.28
C ARG A 268 28.18 -30.89 37.04
N VAL A 269 28.78 -29.71 36.91
CA VAL A 269 30.05 -29.38 37.60
C VAL A 269 29.92 -29.54 39.12
N ARG A 270 28.70 -29.37 39.66
CA ARG A 270 28.40 -29.53 41.08
C ARG A 270 28.03 -30.94 41.52
N ALA A 271 27.72 -31.84 40.60
CA ALA A 271 27.50 -33.25 40.92
C ALA A 271 28.82 -34.03 41.05
N SER A 272 29.92 -33.45 40.56
CA SER A 272 31.27 -34.03 40.56
C SER A 272 32.20 -33.42 41.63
N ALA A 273 31.69 -32.51 42.47
CA ALA A 273 32.40 -31.85 43.57
C ALA A 273 31.70 -32.16 44.89
#